data_AF-A0A8C3Y1T4-F1
#
_entry.id   AF-A0A8C3Y1T4-F1
#
_cell.length_a   1.000
_cell.length_b   1.000
_cell.length_c   1.000
_cell.angle_alpha   90.00
_cell.angle_beta   90.00
_cell.angle_gamma   90.00
#
_symmetry.space_group_name_H-M   'P 1'
#
loop_
_entity.id
_entity.type
_entity.pdbx_description
1 polymer ?
#
loop_
_entity_poly.entity_id
_entity_poly.type
_entity_poly.pdbx_seq_one_letter_code
_entity_poly.pdbx_strand_id
1 'polypeptide(L)' 'GADGRGGPVSPAAAAAPPVLFEISRILNTGLDMETLSICVRLCEQGINPEALSSVIKELRKATEALKVML' A
#
# COMPACT_ATOMS: atom_id res chain seq x y z
N GLY A 1 37.12 16.77 -19.75
CA GLY A 1 36.43 15.48 -19.62
C GLY A 1 35.67 15.50 -18.32
N ALA A 2 34.35 15.58 -18.40
CA ALA A 2 33.47 15.51 -17.24
C ALA A 2 33.14 14.03 -17.00
N ASP A 3 33.58 13.46 -15.88
CA ASP A 3 33.10 12.15 -15.43
C ASP A 3 32.76 12.26 -13.93
N GLY A 4 31.62 12.89 -13.67
CA GLY A 4 30.99 12.89 -12.37
C GLY A 4 30.31 11.55 -12.16
N ARG A 5 31.01 10.61 -11.50
CA ARG A 5 30.41 9.37 -11.00
C ARG A 5 29.39 9.69 -9.91
N GLY A 6 28.15 9.93 -10.32
CA GLY A 6 27.00 9.67 -9.50
C GLY A 6 26.99 8.19 -9.15
N GLY A 7 27.13 7.87 -7.86
CA GLY A 7 26.92 6.52 -7.36
C GLY A 7 25.50 6.01 -7.69
N PRO A 8 25.25 4.70 -7.56
CA PRO A 8 24.00 4.11 -8.00
C PRO A 8 22.84 4.71 -7.20
N VAL A 9 22.05 5.55 -7.86
CA VAL A 9 20.72 5.86 -7.35
C VAL A 9 19.88 4.61 -7.61
N SER A 10 19.83 3.72 -6.62
CA SER A 10 18.84 2.65 -6.60
C SER A 10 17.57 3.22 -5.96
N PRO A 11 16.52 3.60 -6.72
CA PRO A 11 15.20 3.81 -6.13
C PRO A 11 14.53 2.44 -5.95
N ALA A 12 15.16 1.56 -5.17
CA ALA A 12 14.60 0.25 -4.82
C ALA A 12 13.77 0.31 -3.52
N ALA A 13 13.47 1.52 -3.03
CA ALA A 13 12.67 1.75 -1.84
C ALA A 13 11.36 2.46 -2.22
N ALA A 14 10.25 1.83 -1.84
CA ALA A 14 8.99 2.49 -1.44
C ALA A 14 7.88 2.73 -2.47
N ALA A 15 7.79 1.96 -3.55
CA ALA A 15 6.54 1.83 -4.29
C ALA A 15 6.05 0.39 -4.20
N ALA A 16 4.80 0.16 -3.76
CA ALA A 16 4.11 -1.08 -4.12
C ALA A 16 4.32 -1.26 -5.63
N PRO A 17 4.74 -2.45 -6.11
CA PRO A 17 5.05 -2.64 -7.52
C PRO A 17 3.86 -2.10 -8.34
N PRO A 18 4.09 -1.27 -9.37
CA PRO A 18 3.04 -0.54 -10.08
C PRO A 18 1.88 -1.45 -10.50
N VAL A 19 2.18 -2.72 -10.76
CA VAL A 19 1.20 -3.78 -11.05
C VAL A 19 0.22 -4.06 -9.90
N LEU A 20 0.64 -4.06 -8.64
CA LEU A 20 -0.25 -4.28 -7.49
C LEU A 20 -1.18 -3.09 -7.26
N PHE A 21 -0.70 -1.87 -7.51
CA PHE A 21 -1.55 -0.68 -7.46
C PHE A 21 -2.57 -0.67 -8.60
N GLU A 22 -2.17 -1.11 -9.78
CA GLU A 22 -3.06 -1.27 -10.92
C GLU A 22 -4.13 -2.35 -10.68
N ILE A 23 -3.74 -3.51 -10.11
CA ILE A 23 -4.68 -4.56 -9.67
C ILE A 23 -5.65 -4.01 -8.61
N SER A 24 -5.13 -3.27 -7.61
CA SER A 24 -5.95 -2.64 -6.57
C SER A 24 -7.00 -1.69 -7.15
N ARG A 25 -6.63 -0.92 -8.19
CA ARG A 25 -7.55 -0.03 -8.92
C ARG A 25 -8.58 -0.81 -9.73
N ILE A 26 -8.17 -1.85 -10.44
CA ILE A 26 -9.09 -2.69 -11.25
C ILE A 26 -10.12 -3.37 -10.33
N LEU A 27 -9.68 -3.86 -9.17
CA LEU A 27 -10.54 -4.47 -8.16
C LEU A 27 -11.32 -3.45 -7.32
N ASN A 28 -11.12 -2.16 -7.60
CA ASN A 28 -11.76 -1.04 -6.92
C ASN A 28 -11.73 -1.16 -5.38
N THR A 29 -10.58 -1.59 -4.84
CA THR A 29 -10.43 -1.79 -3.38
C THR A 29 -10.50 -0.47 -2.60
N GLY A 30 -10.21 0.65 -3.29
CA GLY A 30 -10.16 1.99 -2.70
C GLY A 30 -8.98 2.17 -1.75
N LEU A 31 -7.89 1.42 -1.96
CA LEU A 31 -6.64 1.57 -1.22
C LEU A 31 -5.69 2.53 -1.94
N ASP A 32 -5.25 3.55 -1.22
CA ASP A 32 -4.20 4.46 -1.67
C ASP A 32 -2.83 3.77 -1.72
N MET A 33 -1.90 4.35 -2.48
CA MET A 33 -0.58 3.78 -2.74
C MET A 33 0.24 3.55 -1.45
N GLU A 34 0.10 4.43 -0.47
CA GLU A 34 0.73 4.31 0.85
C GLU A 34 0.17 3.11 1.63
N THR A 35 -1.16 3.02 1.73
CA THR A 35 -1.85 1.91 2.41
C THR A 35 -1.52 0.57 1.77
N LEU A 36 -1.44 0.53 0.44
CA LEU A 36 -1.05 -0.68 -0.30
C LEU A 36 0.39 -1.09 0.02
N SER A 37 1.33 -0.13 0.08
CA SER A 37 2.72 -0.36 0.45
C SER A 37 2.84 -0.95 1.88
N ILE A 38 2.06 -0.43 2.81
CA ILE A 38 1.98 -0.96 4.19
C ILE A 38 1.44 -2.39 4.17
N CYS A 39 0.37 -2.67 3.40
CA CYS A 39 -0.20 -4.01 3.29
C CYS A 39 0.81 -5.02 2.74
N VAL A 40 1.59 -4.63 1.72
CA VAL A 40 2.64 -5.48 1.15
C VAL A 40 3.70 -5.81 2.20
N ARG A 41 4.19 -4.81 2.96
CA ARG A 41 5.18 -5.03 4.03
C ARG A 41 4.65 -5.92 5.15
N LEU A 42 3.37 -5.81 5.49
CA LEU A 42 2.72 -6.68 6.48
C LEU A 42 2.61 -8.12 5.96
N CYS A 43 2.23 -8.32 4.70
CA CYS A 43 2.20 -9.64 4.07
C CYS A 43 3.61 -10.26 3.98
N GLU A 44 4.65 -9.47 3.69
CA GLU A 44 6.06 -9.91 3.69
C GLU A 44 6.53 -10.38 5.07
N GLN A 45 5.92 -9.87 6.15
CA GLN A 45 6.17 -10.33 7.53
C GLN A 45 5.41 -11.61 7.89
N GLY A 46 4.66 -12.20 6.94
CA GLY A 46 3.90 -13.44 7.15
C GLY A 46 2.49 -13.22 7.69
N ILE A 47 1.97 -11.99 7.66
CA ILE A 47 0.58 -11.74 8.02
C ILE A 47 -0.35 -12.30 6.94
N ASN A 48 -1.41 -13.00 7.37
CA ASN A 48 -2.42 -13.53 6.46
C ASN A 48 -3.15 -12.37 5.74
N PRO A 49 -3.10 -12.29 4.40
CA PRO A 49 -3.79 -11.25 3.63
C PRO A 49 -5.30 -11.24 3.85
N GLU A 50 -5.92 -12.40 4.11
CA GLU A 50 -7.36 -12.49 4.37
C GLU A 50 -7.73 -11.80 5.69
N ALA A 51 -6.95 -12.07 6.75
CA ALA A 51 -7.12 -11.43 8.05
C ALA A 51 -6.88 -9.91 7.96
N LEU A 52 -5.83 -9.50 7.25
CA LEU A 52 -5.54 -8.10 6.97
C LEU A 52 -6.70 -7.40 6.24
N SER A 53 -7.30 -8.08 5.26
CA SER A 53 -8.46 -7.55 4.52
C SER A 53 -9.67 -7.33 5.41
N SER A 54 -9.95 -8.24 6.35
CA SER A 54 -11.04 -8.09 7.32
C SER A 54 -10.81 -6.89 8.23
N VAL A 55 -9.59 -6.74 8.76
CA VAL A 55 -9.23 -5.60 9.64
C VAL A 55 -9.39 -4.28 8.90
N ILE A 56 -8.90 -4.18 7.66
CA ILE A 56 -9.03 -2.96 6.85
C ILE A 56 -10.50 -2.62 6.57
N LYS A 57 -11.33 -3.61 6.25
CA LYS A 57 -12.77 -3.40 6.02
C LYS A 57 -13.48 -2.87 7.27
N GLU A 58 -13.21 -3.48 8.42
CA GLU A 58 -13.81 -3.06 9.69
C GLU A 58 -13.36 -1.65 10.09
N LEU A 59 -12.06 -1.33 9.94
CA LEU A 59 -11.54 0.02 10.21
C LEU A 59 -12.18 1.09 9.31
N ARG A 60 -12.35 0.81 8.01
CA ARG A 60 -13.05 1.73 7.11
C ARG A 60 -14.50 1.92 7.52
N LYS A 61 -15.21 0.83 7.85
CA LYS A 61 -16.60 0.89 8.31
C LYS A 61 -16.75 1.69 9.61
N ALA A 62 -15.86 1.48 10.58
CA ALA A 62 -15.84 2.24 11.82
C ALA A 62 -15.56 3.73 11.60
N THR A 63 -14.66 4.07 10.67
CA THR A 63 -14.32 5.45 10.31
C THR A 63 -15.50 6.16 9.65
N GLU A 64 -16.18 5.50 8.71
CA GLU A 64 -17.38 6.04 8.07
C GLU A 64 -18.54 6.19 9.07
N ALA A 65 -18.73 5.22 9.96
CA ALA A 65 -19.71 5.33 11.04
C ALA A 65 -19.41 6.52 11.98
N LEU A 66 -18.13 6.77 12.29
CA LEU A 66 -17.72 7.91 13.10
C LEU A 66 -17.99 9.25 12.39
N LYS A 67 -17.72 9.35 11.07
CA LYS A 67 -18.05 10.54 10.29
C LYS A 67 -19.53 10.85 10.21
N VAL A 68 -20.39 9.83 10.25
CA VAL A 68 -21.85 10.02 10.22
C VAL A 68 -22.37 10.52 11.58
N MET A 69 -21.66 10.25 12.67
CA MET A 69 -22.03 10.70 14.01
C MET A 69 -21.51 12.09 14.39
N LEU A 70 -20.56 12.64 13.63
CA LEU A 70 -19.97 13.97 13.81
C LEU A 70 -20.55 14.97 12.81
#